data_AF-A0AA38LG77-F1
#
_entry.id   AF-A0AA38LG77-F1
#
_cell.length_a   1.000
_cell.length_b   1.000
_cell.length_c   1.000
_cell.angle_alpha   90.00
_cell.angle_beta   90.00
_cell.angle_gamma   90.00
#
_symmetry.space_group_name_H-M   'P 1'
#
loop_
_entity.id
_entity.type
_entity.pdbx_description
1 polymer ?
#
loop_
_entity_poly.entity_id
_entity_poly.type
_entity_poly.pdbx_seq_one_letter_code
_entity_poly.pdbx_strand_id
1 'polypeptide(L)' 'MQNQQVKGSRVLAVDSAQSWGYILGQAQTQACPVVIHFTAEWCAPSKFMAGFFEELALKYPDVLFLSVDVDEIK' A
#
# COMPACT_ATOMS: atom_id res chain seq x y z
N MET A 1 8.79 -5.70 -18.42
CA MET A 1 8.72 -5.71 -16.95
C MET A 1 8.48 -4.27 -16.54
N GLN A 2 7.22 -3.85 -16.46
CA GLN A 2 6.86 -2.48 -16.13
C GLN A 2 6.18 -2.51 -14.77
N ASN A 3 6.87 -1.93 -13.79
CA ASN A 3 6.29 -1.56 -12.49
C ASN A 3 5.24 -0.50 -12.80
N GLN A 4 3.98 -0.91 -12.93
CA GLN A 4 2.92 -0.01 -13.34
C GLN A 4 2.38 0.70 -12.11
N GLN A 5 3.07 1.76 -11.70
CA GLN A 5 2.47 2.78 -10.86
C GLN A 5 1.28 3.35 -11.64
N VAL A 6 0.07 2.95 -11.24
CA VAL A 6 -1.17 3.40 -11.89
C VAL A 6 -1.30 4.89 -11.57
N LYS A 7 -1.23 5.72 -12.60
CA LYS A 7 -1.45 7.17 -12.50
C LYS A 7 -2.88 7.40 -11.99
N GLY A 8 -3.04 7.70 -10.71
CA GLY A 8 -4.34 7.80 -10.02
C GLY A 8 -4.57 6.79 -8.89
N SER A 9 -3.58 5.92 -8.59
CA SER A 9 -3.62 5.02 -7.44
C SER A 9 -3.75 5.77 -6.11
N ARG A 10 -4.56 5.22 -5.20
CA ARG A 10 -4.71 5.68 -3.80
C ARG A 10 -3.95 4.79 -2.81
N VAL A 11 -3.13 3.88 -3.32
CA VAL A 11 -2.28 2.99 -2.53
C VAL A 11 -0.88 3.58 -2.44
N LEU A 12 -0.38 3.79 -1.22
CA LEU A 12 0.99 4.26 -1.01
C LEU A 12 1.94 3.09 -0.80
N ALA A 13 2.97 2.99 -1.65
CA ALA A 13 4.06 2.05 -1.43
C ALA A 13 4.93 2.52 -0.26
N VAL A 14 5.25 1.61 0.65
CA VAL A 14 6.22 1.83 1.72
C VAL A 14 7.56 1.25 1.29
N ASP A 15 8.60 2.07 1.33
CA ASP A 15 9.94 1.76 0.83
C ASP A 15 11.01 1.69 1.93
N SER A 16 10.69 2.08 3.17
CA SER A 16 11.65 2.19 4.26
C SER A 16 10.99 2.20 5.63
N ALA A 17 11.74 1.86 6.68
CA ALA A 17 11.29 1.99 8.06
C ALA A 17 10.97 3.46 8.45
N GLN A 18 11.64 4.41 7.80
CA GLN A 18 11.43 5.85 8.01
C GLN A 18 10.09 6.29 7.41
N SER A 19 9.79 5.91 6.17
CA SER A 19 8.49 6.19 5.55
C SER A 19 7.36 5.49 6.30
N TRP A 20 7.55 4.23 6.72
CA TRP A 20 6.62 3.50 7.59
C TRP A 20 6.27 4.28 8.87
N GLY A 21 7.30 4.67 9.65
CA GLY A 21 7.09 5.39 10.91
C GLY A 21 6.41 6.74 10.71
N TYR A 22 6.81 7.49 9.68
CA TYR A 22 6.18 8.76 9.33
C TYR A 22 4.70 8.59 8.97
N ILE A 23 4.39 7.66 8.05
CA ILE A 23 3.03 7.41 7.55
C ILE A 23 2.11 6.97 8.69
N LEU A 24 2.53 6.01 9.51
CA LEU A 24 1.70 5.53 10.63
C LEU A 24 1.52 6.59 11.72
N GLY A 25 2.54 7.41 11.99
CA GLY A 25 2.42 8.54 12.91
C GLY A 25 1.40 9.59 12.43
N GLN A 26 1.37 9.87 11.13
CA GLN A 26 0.36 10.75 10.54
C GLN A 26 -1.05 10.14 10.62
N ALA A 27 -1.21 8.87 10.25
CA ALA A 27 -2.49 8.19 10.30
C ALA A 27 -3.06 8.16 11.74
N GLN A 28 -2.22 7.90 12.74
CA GLN A 28 -2.60 7.94 14.15
C GLN A 28 -3.04 9.34 14.59
N THR A 29 -2.29 10.38 14.21
CA THR A 29 -2.62 11.78 14.55
C THR A 29 -3.96 12.21 13.93
N GLN A 30 -4.28 11.69 12.74
CA GLN A 30 -5.52 11.99 12.01
C GLN A 30 -6.67 11.03 12.35
N ALA A 31 -6.46 10.06 13.24
CA ALA A 31 -7.40 8.98 13.52
C ALA A 31 -7.90 8.26 12.25
N CYS A 32 -7.03 8.11 11.25
CA CYS A 32 -7.33 7.48 9.97
C CYS A 32 -7.07 5.95 10.06
N PRO A 33 -8.07 5.10 9.76
CA PRO A 33 -7.87 3.66 9.66
C PRO A 33 -6.86 3.32 8.55
N VAL A 34 -6.04 2.30 8.76
CA VAL A 34 -5.00 1.89 7.82
C VAL A 34 -5.21 0.42 7.43
N VAL A 35 -5.15 0.14 6.13
CA VAL A 35 -5.12 -1.23 5.58
C VAL A 35 -3.82 -1.42 4.82
N ILE A 36 -3.13 -2.52 5.11
CA ILE A 36 -1.79 -2.78 4.60
C ILE A 36 -1.80 -4.10 3.83
N HIS A 37 -1.38 -4.07 2.57
CA HIS A 37 -1.15 -5.25 1.75
C HIS A 37 0.35 -5.55 1.69
N PHE A 38 0.76 -6.55 2.47
CA PHE A 38 2.08 -7.15 2.32
C PHE A 38 2.08 -8.05 1.09
N THR A 39 2.93 -7.73 0.11
CA THR A 39 2.96 -8.33 -1.22
C THR A 39 4.37 -8.79 -1.59
N ALA A 40 4.49 -9.58 -2.65
CA ALA A 40 5.76 -9.94 -3.27
C ALA A 40 5.55 -10.19 -4.76
N GLU A 41 6.52 -9.87 -5.60
CA GLU A 41 6.44 -10.13 -7.05
C GLU A 41 6.33 -11.64 -7.39
N TRP A 42 6.95 -12.50 -6.57
CA TRP A 42 6.90 -13.96 -6.74
C TRP A 42 5.58 -14.57 -6.28
N CYS A 43 4.76 -13.83 -5.54
CA CYS A 43 3.46 -14.31 -5.06
C CYS A 43 2.36 -14.02 -6.10
N ALA A 44 1.98 -15.05 -6.87
CA ALA A 44 0.92 -14.91 -7.87
C ALA A 44 -0.41 -14.43 -7.26
N PRO A 45 -0.93 -15.01 -6.14
CA PRO A 45 -2.12 -14.48 -5.47
C PRO A 45 -2.03 -13.00 -5.09
N SER A 46 -0.89 -12.52 -4.58
CA SER A 46 -0.71 -11.11 -4.23
C SER A 46 -0.80 -10.19 -5.46
N LYS A 47 -0.22 -10.61 -6.59
CA LYS A 47 -0.36 -9.86 -7.86
C LYS A 47 -1.80 -9.78 -8.34
N PHE A 48 -2.59 -10.86 -8.20
CA PHE A 48 -4.01 -10.83 -8.53
C PHE A 48 -4.81 -9.91 -7.59
N MET A 49 -4.45 -9.87 -6.30
CA MET A 49 -5.10 -9.01 -5.30
C MET A 49 -4.84 -7.51 -5.51
N ALA A 50 -3.74 -7.13 -6.16
CA ALA A 50 -3.34 -5.73 -6.32
C ALA A 50 -4.43 -4.86 -6.99
N GLY A 51 -5.09 -5.36 -8.04
CA GLY A 51 -6.17 -4.64 -8.71
C GLY A 51 -7.40 -4.41 -7.81
N PHE A 52 -7.82 -5.45 -7.09
CA PHE A 52 -8.92 -5.34 -6.13
C PHE A 52 -8.57 -4.39 -4.96
N PHE A 53 -7.31 -4.40 -4.52
CA PHE A 53 -6.83 -3.52 -3.47
C PHE A 53 -6.89 -2.03 -3.88
N GLU A 54 -6.54 -1.71 -5.13
CA GLU A 54 -6.69 -0.37 -5.71
C GLU A 54 -8.16 0.07 -5.79
N GLU A 55 -9.06 -0.82 -6.21
CA GLU A 55 -10.50 -0.53 -6.23
C GLU A 55 -11.04 -0.20 -4.83
N LEU A 56 -10.59 -0.91 -3.79
CA LEU A 56 -10.95 -0.62 -2.41
C LEU A 56 -10.39 0.74 -1.95
N ALA A 57 -9.15 1.07 -2.34
CA ALA A 57 -8.55 2.36 -2.01
C ALA A 57 -9.29 3.55 -2.63
N LEU A 58 -9.85 3.37 -3.82
CA LEU A 58 -10.74 4.35 -4.45
C LEU A 58 -12.11 4.43 -3.78
N LYS A 59 -12.65 3.29 -3.33
CA LYS A 59 -13.97 3.20 -2.70
C LYS A 59 -14.03 3.78 -1.28
N TYR A 60 -12.95 3.66 -0.51
CA TYR A 60 -12.88 4.10 0.89
C TYR A 60 -11.86 5.23 1.06
N PRO A 61 -12.21 6.47 0.68
CA PRO A 61 -11.26 7.59 0.65
C PRO A 61 -10.83 8.09 2.05
N ASP A 62 -11.52 7.65 3.09
CA ASP A 62 -11.28 7.90 4.51
C ASP A 62 -10.34 6.86 5.16
N VAL A 63 -9.97 5.82 4.40
CA VAL A 63 -9.03 4.78 4.83
C VAL A 63 -7.71 4.95 4.05
N LEU A 64 -6.61 4.80 4.77
CA LEU A 64 -5.27 4.80 4.18
C LEU A 64 -4.89 3.39 3.72
N PHE A 65 -4.59 3.24 2.43
CA PHE A 65 -4.15 1.97 1.85
C PHE A 65 -2.65 2.00 1.58
N LEU A 66 -1.94 0.99 2.10
CA LEU A 66 -0.49 0.85 1.95
C LEU A 66 -0.15 -0.47 1.26
N SER A 67 0.84 -0.45 0.37
CA SER A 67 1.49 -1.66 -0.12
C SER A 67 2.91 -1.77 0.43
N VAL A 68 3.31 -2.98 0.79
CA VAL A 68 4.64 -3.27 1.32
C VAL A 68 5.17 -4.48 0.58
N ASP A 69 6.21 -4.32 -0.25
CA ASP A 69 6.89 -5.46 -0.84
C ASP A 69 7.83 -6.08 0.20
N VAL A 70 7.62 -7.36 0.53
CA VAL A 70 8.40 -8.06 1.56
C VAL A 70 9.83 -8.37 1.13
N ASP A 71 10.14 -8.31 -0.17
CA ASP A 71 11.49 -8.52 -0.68
C ASP A 71 12.30 -7.21 -0.72
N GLU A 72 11.63 -6.06 -0.81
CA GLU A 72 12.28 -4.74 -0.90
C GLU A 72 12.60 -4.12 0.47
N ILE A 73 11.86 -4.49 1.52
CA ILE A 73 12.11 -3.99 2.88
C ILE A 73 13.04 -4.93 3.65
N LYS A 74 14.19 -4.41 4.10
CA LYS A 74 15.19 -5.12 4.93
C LYS A 74 15.41 -4.45 6.27
#